data_AF-M1EDI3-F1
#
_entry.id   AF-M1EDI3-F1
#
_cell.length_a   1.000
_cell.length_b   1.000
_cell.length_c   1.000
_cell.angle_alpha   90.00
_cell.angle_beta   90.00
_cell.angle_gamma   90.00
#
_symmetry.space_group_name_H-M   'P 1'
#
loop_
_entity.id
_entity.type
_entity.pdbx_description
1 polymer ?
#
loop_
_entity_poly.entity_id
_entity_poly.type
_entity_poly.pdbx_seq_one_letter_code
_entity_poly.pdbx_strand_id
1 'polypeptide(L)' 'QVPQVTVQPSSTVQKLGGTVILGCVVEPPWMNTTWRLNGKELNGSDDALGILISRGTLVVTALSNRTVGRYQCVAR' A
#
# COMPACT_ATOMS: atom_id res chain seq x y z
N GLN A 1 -5.37 -23.76 0.28
CA GLN A 1 -6.15 -22.52 0.49
C GLN A 1 -5.70 -21.50 -0.55
N VAL A 2 -6.61 -20.75 -1.16
CA VAL A 2 -6.27 -19.78 -2.22
C VAL A 2 -6.06 -18.40 -1.56
N PRO A 3 -4.92 -17.73 -1.76
CA PRO A 3 -4.69 -16.39 -1.23
C PRO A 3 -5.64 -15.39 -1.86
N GLN A 4 -6.39 -14.64 -1.05
CA GLN A 4 -7.34 -13.65 -1.54
C GLN A 4 -7.23 -12.35 -0.75
N VAL A 5 -7.43 -11.22 -1.44
CA VAL A 5 -7.60 -9.91 -0.79
C VAL A 5 -9.09 -9.76 -0.47
N THR A 6 -9.44 -9.77 0.81
CA THR A 6 -10.82 -9.68 1.29
C THR A 6 -11.27 -8.25 1.53
N VAL A 7 -10.33 -7.34 1.81
CA VAL A 7 -10.57 -5.90 1.91
C VAL A 7 -9.56 -5.16 1.05
N GLN A 8 -10.06 -4.36 0.10
CA GLN A 8 -9.25 -3.52 -0.77
C GLN A 8 -9.02 -2.13 -0.15
N PRO A 9 -7.91 -1.46 -0.46
CA PRO A 9 -7.67 -0.09 -0.02
C PRO A 9 -8.68 0.89 -0.60
N SER A 10 -9.22 1.75 0.26
CA SER A 10 -10.12 2.81 -0.16
C SER A 10 -9.37 3.90 -0.93
N SER A 11 -9.93 4.33 -2.06
CA SER A 11 -9.43 5.51 -2.77
C SER A 11 -9.55 6.74 -1.88
N THR A 12 -8.48 7.54 -1.81
CA THR A 12 -8.39 8.73 -0.96
C THR A 12 -7.85 9.90 -1.77
N VAL A 13 -8.36 11.09 -1.51
CA VAL A 13 -7.84 12.35 -2.04
C VAL A 13 -7.18 13.12 -0.90
N GLN A 14 -5.95 13.56 -1.10
CA GLN A 14 -5.16 14.26 -0.09
C GLN A 14 -4.31 15.35 -0.73
N LYS A 15 -4.02 16.42 0.02
CA LYS A 15 -3.12 17.49 -0.42
C LYS A 15 -1.67 17.00 -0.47
N LEU A 16 -0.85 17.59 -1.36
CA LEU A 16 0.60 17.36 -1.35
C LEU A 16 1.19 17.72 0.02
N GLY A 17 2.16 16.93 0.47
CA GLY A 17 2.73 16.99 1.81
C GLY A 17 1.90 16.31 2.90
N GLY A 18 0.62 16.02 2.64
CA GLY A 18 -0.25 15.34 3.60
C GLY A 18 0.05 13.84 3.72
N THR A 19 -0.25 13.26 4.88
CA THR A 19 -0.12 11.82 5.12
C THR A 19 -1.31 11.06 4.53
N VAL A 20 -1.04 9.89 3.95
CA VAL A 20 -2.04 8.95 3.42
C VAL A 20 -1.82 7.59 4.06
N ILE A 21 -2.91 6.95 4.50
CA ILE A 21 -2.90 5.60 5.07
C ILE A 21 -3.86 4.74 4.26
N LEU A 22 -3.37 3.62 3.76
CA LEU A 22 -4.15 2.63 3.01
C LEU A 22 -4.11 1.30 3.75
N GLY A 23 -5.26 0.65 3.88
CA GLY A 23 -5.39 -0.66 4.51
C GLY A 23 -5.90 -1.72 3.55
N CYS A 24 -5.42 -2.95 3.70
CA CYS A 24 -5.96 -4.12 3.06
C CYS A 24 -5.92 -5.33 4.01
N VAL A 25 -6.81 -6.28 3.76
CA VAL A 25 -6.88 -7.54 4.52
C VAL A 25 -6.78 -8.69 3.52
N VAL A 26 -6.02 -9.71 3.89
CA VAL A 26 -5.79 -10.92 3.10
C VAL A 26 -6.21 -12.16 3.89
N GLU A 27 -6.69 -13.18 3.18
CA GLU A 27 -7.01 -14.50 3.71
C GLU A 27 -6.16 -15.54 2.95
N PRO A 28 -5.44 -16.44 3.63
CA PRO A 28 -5.29 -16.52 5.09
C PRO A 28 -4.51 -15.36 5.73
N PRO A 29 -4.73 -15.06 7.03
CA PRO A 29 -4.08 -13.92 7.70
C PRO A 29 -2.57 -14.08 7.90
N TRP A 30 -2.04 -15.30 7.76
CA TRP A 30 -0.59 -15.56 7.78
C TRP A 30 0.09 -15.41 6.41
N MET A 31 -0.68 -15.09 5.36
CA MET A 31 -0.17 -14.89 4.00
C MET A 31 0.66 -13.61 3.90
N ASN A 32 1.65 -13.57 2.99
CA ASN A 32 2.38 -12.35 2.75
C ASN A 32 1.51 -11.35 1.98
N THR A 33 1.71 -10.08 2.28
CA THR A 33 1.03 -8.99 1.59
C THR A 33 2.07 -8.08 0.96
N THR A 34 1.96 -7.86 -0.35
CA THR A 34 2.81 -6.91 -1.08
C THR A 34 1.99 -5.77 -1.65
N TRP A 35 2.65 -4.65 -1.92
CA TRP A 35 2.02 -3.45 -2.46
C TRP A 35 2.63 -3.08 -3.81
N ARG A 36 1.80 -2.49 -4.65
CA ARG A 36 2.22 -1.91 -5.93
C ARG A 36 1.74 -0.47 -6.04
N LEU A 37 2.60 0.39 -6.55
CA LEU A 37 2.26 1.73 -7.00
C LEU A 37 2.39 1.77 -8.53
N ASN A 38 1.30 2.07 -9.22
CA ASN A 38 1.25 2.12 -10.68
C ASN A 38 1.78 0.84 -11.35
N GLY A 39 1.52 -0.31 -10.70
CA GLY A 39 1.96 -1.63 -11.18
C GLY A 39 3.38 -2.03 -10.76
N LYS A 40 4.21 -1.09 -10.28
CA LYS A 40 5.56 -1.39 -9.76
C LYS A 40 5.48 -1.83 -8.30
N GLU A 41 6.17 -2.92 -7.97
CA GLU A 41 6.24 -3.43 -6.59
C GLU A 41 7.00 -2.47 -5.68
N LEU A 42 6.44 -2.23 -4.50
CA LEU A 42 7.04 -1.42 -3.45
C LEU A 42 7.76 -2.34 -2.47
N ASN A 43 9.03 -2.04 -2.21
CA ASN A 43 9.79 -2.73 -1.18
C ASN A 43 9.53 -2.04 0.16
N GLY A 44 9.53 -2.80 1.26
CA GLY A 44 9.01 -2.39 2.58
C GLY A 44 9.65 -1.15 3.24
N SER A 45 10.74 -0.63 2.67
CA SER A 45 11.44 0.58 3.11
C SER A 45 11.97 1.35 1.89
N ASP A 46 11.07 1.91 1.08
CA ASP A 46 11.48 2.86 0.05
C ASP A 46 11.58 4.25 0.70
N ASP A 47 12.55 4.42 1.61
CA ASP A 47 12.72 5.62 2.44
C ASP A 47 12.84 6.89 1.58
N ALA A 48 13.38 6.77 0.36
CA ALA A 48 13.45 7.85 -0.63
C ALA A 48 12.07 8.37 -1.10
N LEU A 49 11.02 7.57 -0.93
CA LEU A 49 9.62 7.92 -1.23
C LEU A 49 8.81 8.24 0.03
N GLY A 50 9.35 8.05 1.23
CA GLY A 50 8.62 8.22 2.48
C GLY A 50 7.43 7.26 2.61
N ILE A 51 7.58 6.02 2.10
CA ILE A 51 6.55 4.98 2.18
C ILE A 51 6.95 3.95 3.23
N LEU A 52 6.07 3.71 4.19
CA LEU A 52 6.21 2.70 5.23
C LEU A 52 5.17 1.61 4.98
N ILE A 53 5.61 0.36 4.93
CA ILE A 53 4.72 -0.79 4.72
C ILE A 53 4.80 -1.71 5.93
N SER A 54 3.65 -2.04 6.51
CA SER A 54 3.54 -3.02 7.59
C SER A 54 2.25 -3.81 7.42
N ARG A 55 2.38 -5.13 7.25
CA ARG A 55 1.29 -6.13 7.24
C ARG A 55 -0.09 -5.58 6.84
N GLY A 56 -0.30 -5.44 5.53
CA GLY A 56 -1.59 -4.97 4.99
C GLY A 56 -1.85 -3.47 5.12
N THR A 57 -0.96 -2.71 5.76
CA THR A 57 -1.03 -1.24 5.85
C THR A 57 0.11 -0.62 5.06
N LEU A 58 -0.21 0.44 4.31
CA LEU A 58 0.76 1.30 3.64
C LEU A 58 0.54 2.74 4.09
N VAL A 59 1.62 3.38 4.53
CA VAL A 59 1.62 4.79 4.94
C VAL A 59 2.54 5.58 4.02
N VAL A 60 2.01 6.61 3.37
CA VAL A 60 2.79 7.65 2.70
C VAL A 60 2.90 8.81 3.67
N THR A 61 4.09 9.08 4.20
CA THR A 61 4.28 10.09 5.25
C THR A 61 3.99 11.51 4.75
N ALA A 62 4.43 11.83 3.53
CA ALA A 62 4.17 13.07 2.83
C ALA A 62 3.89 12.81 1.34
N LEU A 63 2.65 13.04 0.90
CA LEU A 63 2.24 12.82 -0.48
C LEU A 63 3.03 13.73 -1.43
N SER A 64 3.58 13.16 -2.50
CA SER A 64 4.37 13.88 -3.50
C SER A 64 3.99 13.44 -4.91
N ASN A 65 4.42 14.19 -5.92
CA ASN A 65 4.19 13.80 -7.32
C ASN A 65 4.75 12.41 -7.67
N ARG A 66 5.71 11.88 -6.90
CA ARG A 66 6.26 10.52 -7.10
C ARG A 66 5.39 9.42 -6.49
N THR A 67 4.55 9.76 -5.51
CA THR A 67 3.74 8.81 -4.75
C THR A 67 2.25 8.89 -5.10
N VAL A 68 1.80 9.90 -5.85
CA VAL A 68 0.44 9.92 -6.41
C VAL A 68 0.28 8.81 -7.45
N GLY A 69 -0.79 8.02 -7.32
CA GLY A 69 -1.11 7.00 -8.31
C GLY A 69 -2.06 5.91 -7.81
N ARG A 70 -2.12 4.82 -8.57
CA ARG A 70 -2.94 3.66 -8.25
C ARG A 70 -2.16 2.70 -7.35
N TYR A 71 -2.63 2.57 -6.12
CA TYR A 71 -2.13 1.60 -5.16
C TYR A 71 -2.91 0.28 -5.27
N GLN A 72 -2.20 -0.83 -5.24
CA GLN A 72 -2.79 -2.17 -5.29
C GLN A 72 -2.13 -3.04 -4.22
N CYS A 73 -2.97 -3.70 -3.40
CA CYS A 73 -2.53 -4.70 -2.44
C CYS A 73 -2.65 -6.09 -3.09
N VAL A 74 -1.67 -6.96 -2.84
CA VAL A 74 -1.56 -8.28 -3.46
C VAL A 74 -1.26 -9.32 -2.37
N ALA A 75 -2.10 -10.35 -2.27
CA ALA A 75 -1.86 -11.52 -1.40
C ALA A 75 -0.90 -12.51 -2.09
N ARG A 76 0.14 -12.97 -1.39
CA ARG A 76 1.20 -13.84 -1.93
C ARG A 76 1.76 -14.88 -0.98
#